data_AF-A0A6J6BRI7-F1
#
_entry.id   AF-A0A6J6BRI7-F1
#
_cell.length_a   1.000
_cell.length_b   1.000
_cell.length_c   1.000
_cell.angle_alpha   90.00
_cell.angle_beta   90.00
_cell.angle_gamma   90.00
#
_symmetry.space_group_name_H-M   'P 1'
#
loop_
_entity.id
_entity.type
_entity.pdbx_description
1 polymer ?
#
loop_
_entity_poly.entity_id
_entity_poly.type
_entity_poly.pdbx_seq_one_letter_code
_entity_poly.pdbx_strand_id
1 'polypeptide(L)'
;MGRILAAWHNFGANSKESRDAYMEDSLFDQLRVTPFYRAVAKVNPALDARIQELITEITTIKITLVHGDFSPKNIMITGTDKPIVLDFEVMHTGNPVFDLGFVSAHLLCKYLRTEDSSQRSLLRETAIAFINSYAQTCNIPVATSLPHHVAVIALARVEGVSPVNYLDEAAKARVQSVTKAAIANPDITFEGLFA
;
A
#
# COMPACT_ATOMS: atom_id res chain seq x y z
N MET A 1 -6.22 12.40 4.01
CA MET A 1 -6.14 11.25 3.09
C MET A 1 -6.89 10.01 3.59
N GLY A 2 -6.62 9.48 4.78
CA GLY A 2 -7.30 8.24 5.26
C GLY A 2 -8.83 8.35 5.29
N ARG A 3 -9.35 9.51 5.72
CA ARG A 3 -10.79 9.85 5.64
C ARG A 3 -11.38 9.81 4.21
N ILE A 4 -10.60 10.18 3.20
CA ILE A 4 -11.04 10.18 1.79
C ILE A 4 -11.18 8.75 1.30
N LEU A 5 -10.15 7.91 1.49
CA LEU A 5 -10.23 6.49 1.15
C LEU A 5 -11.36 5.80 1.91
N ALA A 6 -11.51 6.08 3.21
CA ALA A 6 -12.59 5.52 4.01
C ALA A 6 -13.98 5.83 3.44
N ALA A 7 -14.19 7.04 2.91
CA ALA A 7 -15.45 7.42 2.28
C ALA A 7 -15.75 6.55 1.04
N TRP A 8 -14.76 6.33 0.17
CA TRP A 8 -14.93 5.48 -1.01
C TRP A 8 -15.09 4.02 -0.65
N HIS A 9 -14.31 3.55 0.32
CA HIS A 9 -14.40 2.16 0.78
C HIS A 9 -15.74 1.88 1.46
N ASN A 10 -16.27 2.82 2.23
CA ASN A 10 -17.62 2.71 2.79
C ASN A 10 -18.69 2.74 1.68
N PHE A 11 -18.53 3.60 0.68
CA PHE A 11 -19.47 3.66 -0.45
C PHE A 11 -19.50 2.33 -1.21
N GLY A 12 -18.34 1.80 -1.59
CA GLY A 12 -18.23 0.53 -2.30
C GLY A 12 -18.75 -0.66 -1.48
N ALA A 13 -18.47 -0.69 -0.17
CA ALA A 13 -19.00 -1.75 0.69
C ALA A 13 -20.54 -1.78 0.76
N ASN A 14 -21.17 -0.60 0.75
CA ASN A 14 -22.62 -0.47 0.90
C ASN A 14 -23.38 -0.46 -0.44
N SER A 15 -22.69 -0.42 -1.58
CA SER A 15 -23.32 -0.37 -2.90
C SER A 15 -22.95 -1.60 -3.73
N LYS A 16 -23.86 -2.60 -3.76
CA LYS A 16 -23.69 -3.77 -4.64
C LYS A 16 -23.65 -3.35 -6.11
N GLU A 17 -24.53 -2.43 -6.51
CA GLU A 17 -24.58 -1.91 -7.87
C GLU A 17 -23.23 -1.34 -8.32
N SER A 18 -22.60 -0.51 -7.48
CA SER A 18 -21.28 0.04 -7.80
C SER A 18 -20.21 -1.05 -7.84
N ARG A 19 -20.27 -2.04 -6.93
CA ARG A 19 -19.32 -3.16 -7.00
C ARG A 19 -19.46 -3.96 -8.29
N ASP A 20 -20.68 -4.30 -8.68
CA ASP A 20 -20.96 -5.04 -9.91
C ASP A 20 -20.49 -4.27 -11.15
N ALA A 21 -20.66 -2.94 -11.17
CA ALA A 21 -20.26 -2.08 -12.29
C ALA A 21 -18.73 -2.01 -12.52
N TYR A 22 -17.93 -2.30 -11.49
CA TYR A 22 -16.47 -2.18 -11.52
C TYR A 22 -15.76 -3.49 -11.16
N MET A 23 -16.36 -4.65 -11.46
CA MET A 23 -15.79 -5.97 -11.16
C MET A 23 -14.54 -6.32 -11.99
N GLU A 24 -14.30 -5.66 -13.11
CA GLU A 24 -13.12 -5.92 -13.94
C GLU A 24 -11.84 -5.46 -13.22
N ASP A 25 -10.91 -6.39 -13.02
CA ASP A 25 -9.64 -6.14 -12.29
C ASP A 25 -8.40 -6.53 -13.11
N SER A 26 -8.55 -6.69 -14.44
CA SER A 26 -7.48 -7.05 -15.36
C SER A 26 -6.30 -6.05 -15.29
N LEU A 27 -6.59 -4.75 -15.28
CA LEU A 27 -5.60 -3.69 -15.13
C LEU A 27 -4.95 -3.71 -13.75
N PHE A 28 -5.70 -4.03 -12.69
CA PHE A 28 -5.12 -4.17 -11.34
C PHE A 28 -4.11 -5.32 -11.30
N ASP A 29 -4.45 -6.47 -11.88
CA ASP A 29 -3.52 -7.60 -11.94
C ASP A 29 -2.25 -7.27 -12.73
N GLN A 30 -2.41 -6.66 -13.92
CA GLN A 30 -1.31 -6.34 -14.82
C GLN A 30 -0.40 -5.23 -14.28
N LEU A 31 -0.99 -4.16 -13.73
CA LEU A 31 -0.26 -2.94 -13.36
C LEU A 31 0.12 -2.90 -11.87
N ARG A 32 -0.48 -3.74 -11.03
CA ARG A 32 -0.22 -3.76 -9.58
C ARG A 32 0.23 -5.13 -9.08
N VAL A 33 -0.59 -6.17 -9.19
CA VAL A 33 -0.24 -7.49 -8.62
C VAL A 33 1.04 -8.06 -9.25
N THR A 34 1.13 -8.01 -10.58
CA THR A 34 2.28 -8.52 -11.33
C THR A 34 3.59 -7.79 -10.98
N PRO A 35 3.69 -6.45 -11.11
CA PRO A 35 4.96 -5.75 -10.86
C PRO A 35 5.31 -5.62 -9.37
N PHE A 36 4.35 -5.60 -8.46
CA PHE A 36 4.62 -5.37 -7.03
C PHE A 36 4.69 -6.65 -6.19
N TYR A 37 4.01 -7.73 -6.59
CA TYR A 37 4.01 -8.98 -5.82
C TYR A 37 4.70 -10.10 -6.59
N ARG A 38 4.23 -10.45 -7.79
CA ARG A 38 4.77 -11.60 -8.55
C ARG A 38 6.25 -11.42 -8.91
N ALA A 39 6.64 -10.21 -9.30
CA ALA A 39 8.04 -9.90 -9.58
C ALA A 39 8.93 -10.06 -8.34
N VAL A 40 8.45 -9.60 -7.17
CA VAL A 40 9.18 -9.71 -5.90
C VAL A 40 9.32 -11.17 -5.46
N ALA A 41 8.24 -11.95 -5.56
CA ALA A 41 8.24 -13.39 -5.29
C ALA A 41 9.30 -14.13 -6.12
N LYS A 42 9.37 -13.83 -7.43
CA LYS A 42 10.36 -14.42 -8.34
C LYS A 42 11.81 -14.13 -7.92
N VAL A 43 12.08 -12.93 -7.39
CA VAL A 43 13.42 -12.52 -6.92
C VAL A 43 13.73 -13.08 -5.52
N ASN A 44 12.71 -13.44 -4.74
CA ASN A 44 12.85 -13.87 -3.35
C ASN A 44 12.20 -15.25 -3.10
N PRO A 45 12.78 -16.37 -3.58
CA PRO A 45 12.18 -17.70 -3.46
C PRO A 45 11.84 -18.12 -2.02
N ALA A 46 12.63 -17.68 -1.03
CA ALA A 46 12.37 -17.99 0.38
C ALA A 46 11.11 -17.29 0.95
N LEU A 47 10.63 -16.24 0.29
CA LEU A 47 9.43 -15.49 0.69
C LEU A 47 8.22 -15.78 -0.21
N ASP A 48 8.38 -16.61 -1.25
CA ASP A 48 7.36 -16.84 -2.28
C ASP A 48 6.03 -17.29 -1.66
N ALA A 49 6.05 -18.30 -0.79
CA ALA A 49 4.83 -18.80 -0.14
C ALA A 49 4.02 -17.69 0.55
N ARG A 50 4.69 -16.83 1.34
CA ARG A 50 4.04 -15.70 2.01
C ARG A 50 3.52 -14.67 1.00
N ILE A 51 4.27 -14.39 -0.06
CA ILE A 51 3.83 -13.44 -1.09
C ILE A 51 2.63 -13.99 -1.86
N GLN A 52 2.56 -15.30 -2.12
CA GLN A 52 1.39 -15.94 -2.75
C GLN A 52 0.14 -15.86 -1.85
N GLU A 53 0.27 -15.97 -0.52
CA GLU A 53 -0.85 -15.71 0.41
C GLU A 53 -1.39 -14.28 0.24
N LEU A 54 -0.51 -13.29 0.19
CA LEU A 54 -0.88 -11.88 0.02
C LEU A 54 -1.50 -11.62 -1.36
N ILE A 55 -0.97 -12.23 -2.42
CA ILE A 55 -1.56 -12.17 -3.77
C ILE A 55 -2.98 -12.76 -3.74
N THR A 56 -3.15 -13.93 -3.11
CA THR A 56 -4.46 -14.58 -2.98
C THR A 56 -5.44 -13.67 -2.26
N GLU A 57 -5.01 -13.02 -1.17
CA GLU A 57 -5.85 -12.11 -0.40
C GLU A 57 -6.40 -10.94 -1.26
N ILE A 58 -5.54 -10.25 -2.00
CA ILE A 58 -5.96 -9.06 -2.77
C ILE A 58 -6.68 -9.40 -4.07
N THR A 59 -6.52 -10.63 -4.59
CA THR A 59 -7.19 -11.09 -5.81
C THR A 59 -8.53 -11.77 -5.53
N THR A 60 -8.76 -12.30 -4.33
CA THR A 60 -10.01 -13.00 -3.99
C THR A 60 -11.01 -12.14 -3.21
N ILE A 61 -10.54 -11.21 -2.38
CA ILE A 61 -11.42 -10.35 -1.58
C ILE A 61 -11.93 -9.20 -2.44
N LYS A 62 -13.27 -9.13 -2.62
CA LYS A 62 -13.98 -8.19 -3.52
C LYS A 62 -15.09 -7.44 -2.78
N ILE A 63 -14.70 -6.68 -1.75
CA ILE A 63 -15.65 -6.15 -0.76
C ILE A 63 -15.94 -4.65 -0.92
N THR A 64 -15.15 -3.92 -1.70
CA THR A 64 -15.36 -2.48 -1.93
C THR A 64 -14.70 -2.02 -3.23
N LEU A 65 -14.94 -0.77 -3.64
CA LEU A 65 -14.15 -0.08 -4.66
C LEU A 65 -12.78 0.31 -4.09
N VAL A 66 -11.73 -0.02 -4.83
CA VAL A 66 -10.32 0.26 -4.56
C VAL A 66 -9.82 1.20 -5.66
N HIS A 67 -9.08 2.24 -5.30
CA HIS A 67 -8.48 3.18 -6.24
C HIS A 67 -7.39 2.52 -7.10
N GLY A 68 -6.58 1.65 -6.50
CA GLY A 68 -5.58 0.83 -7.21
C GLY A 68 -4.28 1.56 -7.57
N ASP A 69 -4.28 2.90 -7.59
CA ASP A 69 -3.05 3.73 -7.65
C ASP A 69 -3.04 4.85 -6.61
N PHE A 70 -3.45 4.57 -5.37
CA PHE A 70 -3.49 5.60 -4.33
C PHE A 70 -2.08 5.90 -3.81
N SER A 71 -1.36 6.77 -4.51
CA SER A 71 0.03 7.12 -4.21
C SER A 71 0.24 8.64 -4.14
N PRO A 72 1.32 9.14 -3.49
CA PRO A 72 1.56 10.57 -3.35
C PRO A 72 1.62 11.35 -4.67
N LYS A 73 1.98 10.71 -5.80
CA LYS A 73 2.02 11.36 -7.11
C LYS A 73 0.62 11.72 -7.64
N ASN A 74 -0.39 10.96 -7.22
CA ASN A 74 -1.78 11.08 -7.65
C ASN A 74 -2.61 11.94 -6.68
N ILE A 75 -1.95 12.70 -5.80
CA ILE A 75 -2.60 13.58 -4.83
C ILE A 75 -2.14 15.01 -5.09
N MET A 76 -3.05 15.83 -5.60
CA MET A 76 -2.84 17.26 -5.79
C MET A 76 -3.25 18.01 -4.53
N ILE A 77 -2.30 18.71 -3.92
CA ILE A 77 -2.55 19.57 -2.76
C ILE A 77 -3.06 20.93 -3.26
N THR A 78 -4.12 21.43 -2.64
CA THR A 78 -4.67 22.75 -2.93
C THR A 78 -4.25 23.74 -1.83
N GLY A 79 -4.43 25.04 -2.04
CA GLY A 79 -4.23 26.06 -0.99
C GLY A 79 -5.22 25.96 0.18
N THR A 80 -6.08 24.96 0.18
CA THR A 80 -7.04 24.63 1.24
C THR A 80 -6.83 23.18 1.68
N ASP A 81 -7.37 22.77 2.82
CA ASP A 81 -7.32 21.36 3.29
C ASP A 81 -8.25 20.41 2.51
N LYS A 82 -8.34 20.59 1.19
CA LYS A 82 -9.13 19.80 0.25
C LYS A 82 -8.21 19.26 -0.84
N PRO A 83 -7.46 18.18 -0.57
CA PRO A 83 -6.64 17.55 -1.60
C PRO A 83 -7.53 16.90 -2.67
N ILE A 84 -7.07 16.91 -3.91
CA ILE A 84 -7.74 16.28 -5.04
C ILE A 84 -6.95 15.01 -5.39
N VAL A 85 -7.66 13.88 -5.47
CA VAL A 85 -7.07 12.61 -5.90
C VAL A 85 -7.35 12.44 -7.38
N LEU A 86 -6.33 12.01 -8.11
CA LEU A 86 -6.29 11.89 -9.56
C LEU A 86 -6.10 10.42 -9.94
N ASP A 87 -6.31 10.11 -11.23
CA ASP A 87 -5.85 8.88 -11.86
C ASP A 87 -6.49 7.59 -11.32
N PHE A 88 -7.76 7.39 -11.69
CA PHE A 88 -8.60 6.24 -11.32
C PHE A 88 -8.55 5.09 -12.35
N GLU A 89 -7.53 5.03 -13.21
CA GLU A 89 -7.48 4.06 -14.32
C GLU A 89 -7.44 2.59 -13.85
N VAL A 90 -6.95 2.35 -12.62
CA VAL A 90 -6.85 1.00 -12.01
C VAL A 90 -7.96 0.76 -10.99
N MET A 91 -8.97 1.63 -10.94
CA MET A 91 -10.07 1.48 -10.00
C MET A 91 -10.87 0.21 -10.32
N HIS A 92 -11.15 -0.58 -9.29
CA HIS A 92 -11.87 -1.85 -9.41
C HIS A 92 -12.54 -2.23 -8.10
N THR A 93 -13.42 -3.22 -8.12
CA THR A 93 -13.91 -3.88 -6.92
C THR A 93 -12.84 -4.83 -6.39
N GLY A 94 -12.38 -4.61 -5.16
CA GLY A 94 -11.18 -5.24 -4.61
C GLY A 94 -11.11 -5.28 -3.09
N ASN A 95 -9.91 -5.57 -2.61
CA ASN A 95 -9.53 -5.57 -1.20
C ASN A 95 -8.95 -4.19 -0.83
N PRO A 96 -9.53 -3.47 0.15
CA PRO A 96 -9.08 -2.13 0.52
C PRO A 96 -7.66 -2.08 1.10
N VAL A 97 -7.12 -3.22 1.56
CA VAL A 97 -5.74 -3.29 2.08
C VAL A 97 -4.72 -2.81 1.06
N PHE A 98 -5.01 -2.96 -0.24
CA PHE A 98 -4.08 -2.55 -1.28
C PHE A 98 -3.83 -1.04 -1.26
N ASP A 99 -4.88 -0.21 -1.25
CA ASP A 99 -4.72 1.25 -1.23
C ASP A 99 -4.00 1.75 0.03
N LEU A 100 -4.32 1.15 1.17
CA LEU A 100 -3.64 1.44 2.44
C LEU A 100 -2.16 1.07 2.38
N GLY A 101 -1.86 -0.11 1.83
CA GLY A 101 -0.52 -0.62 1.65
C GLY A 101 0.30 0.23 0.68
N PHE A 102 -0.32 0.66 -0.43
CA PHE A 102 0.36 1.34 -1.52
C PHE A 102 0.91 2.70 -1.12
N VAL A 103 0.10 3.57 -0.51
CA VAL A 103 0.59 4.87 0.01
C VAL A 103 1.57 4.69 1.16
N SER A 104 1.32 3.72 2.05
CA SER A 104 2.19 3.46 3.21
C SER A 104 3.56 2.95 2.79
N ALA A 105 3.66 2.16 1.73
CA ALA A 105 4.93 1.72 1.17
C ALA A 105 5.78 2.90 0.65
N HIS A 106 5.14 3.89 0.02
CA HIS A 106 5.85 5.12 -0.37
C HIS A 106 6.36 5.92 0.84
N LEU A 107 5.58 5.98 1.93
CA LEU A 107 6.03 6.59 3.17
C LEU A 107 7.18 5.81 3.81
N LEU A 108 7.12 4.47 3.80
CA LEU A 108 8.19 3.61 4.31
C LEU A 108 9.51 3.79 3.55
N CYS A 109 9.48 3.82 2.21
CA CYS A 109 10.68 4.10 1.41
C CYS A 109 11.29 5.47 1.74
N LYS A 110 10.45 6.49 1.97
CA LYS A 110 10.92 7.82 2.40
C LYS A 110 11.44 7.79 3.82
N TYR A 111 10.81 7.05 4.74
CA TYR A 111 11.25 6.91 6.12
C TYR A 111 12.65 6.29 6.18
N LEU A 112 12.86 5.16 5.48
CA LEU A 112 14.13 4.41 5.50
C LEU A 112 15.31 5.12 4.81
N ARG A 113 15.04 6.08 3.92
CA ARG A 113 16.09 6.91 3.32
C ARG A 113 16.44 8.16 4.13
N THR A 114 15.56 8.58 5.03
CA THR A 114 15.69 9.88 5.71
C THR A 114 16.63 9.74 6.90
N GLU A 115 17.73 10.49 6.88
CA GLU A 115 18.71 10.51 7.96
C GLU A 115 18.35 11.53 9.05
N ASP A 116 17.75 12.66 8.67
CA ASP A 116 17.28 13.66 9.61
C ASP A 116 16.18 13.11 10.51
N SER A 117 16.43 13.09 11.82
CA SER A 117 15.53 12.48 12.80
C SER A 117 14.17 13.18 12.88
N SER A 118 14.14 14.51 12.70
CA SER A 118 12.89 15.27 12.77
C SER A 118 11.97 14.94 11.59
N GLN A 119 12.52 14.91 10.37
CA GLN A 119 11.78 14.55 9.16
C GLN A 119 11.36 13.07 9.18
N ARG A 120 12.22 12.21 9.73
CA ARG A 120 11.91 10.79 9.88
C ARG A 120 10.74 10.57 10.86
N SER A 121 10.70 11.30 11.97
CA SER A 121 9.57 11.28 12.90
C SER A 121 8.28 11.77 12.26
N LEU A 122 8.32 12.85 11.48
CA LEU A 122 7.15 13.37 10.75
C LEU A 122 6.60 12.35 9.74
N LEU A 123 7.47 11.61 9.04
CA LEU A 123 7.05 10.55 8.11
C LEU A 123 6.34 9.40 8.84
N ARG A 124 6.89 8.97 9.97
CA ARG A 124 6.29 7.95 10.84
C ARG A 124 4.92 8.40 11.35
N GLU A 125 4.84 9.59 11.92
CA GLU A 125 3.58 10.17 12.42
C GLU A 125 2.54 10.30 11.31
N THR A 126 2.97 10.70 10.10
CA THR A 126 2.10 10.78 8.93
C THR A 126 1.51 9.42 8.56
N ALA A 127 2.32 8.36 8.55
CA ALA A 127 1.86 7.00 8.23
C ALA A 127 0.86 6.50 9.28
N ILE A 128 1.16 6.67 10.56
CA ILE A 128 0.30 6.26 11.67
C ILE A 128 -1.02 7.06 11.67
N ALA A 129 -0.95 8.38 11.50
CA ALA A 129 -2.13 9.23 11.44
C ALA A 129 -3.02 8.89 10.23
N PHE A 130 -2.42 8.53 9.09
CA PHE A 130 -3.16 8.06 7.92
C PHE A 130 -4.00 6.82 8.23
N ILE A 131 -3.38 5.76 8.78
CA ILE A 131 -4.09 4.52 9.14
C ILE A 131 -5.12 4.75 10.23
N ASN A 132 -4.77 5.49 11.30
CA ASN A 132 -5.71 5.80 12.38
C ASN A 132 -6.94 6.56 11.86
N SER A 133 -6.74 7.55 10.99
CA SER A 133 -7.85 8.32 10.41
C SER A 133 -8.75 7.46 9.51
N TYR A 134 -8.17 6.48 8.81
CA TYR A 134 -8.94 5.50 8.04
C TYR A 134 -9.74 4.59 8.97
N ALA A 135 -9.09 3.97 9.97
CA ALA A 135 -9.71 3.03 10.90
C ALA A 135 -10.84 3.66 11.72
N GLN A 136 -10.74 4.94 12.07
CA GLN A 136 -11.79 5.68 12.80
C GLN A 136 -13.00 6.02 11.92
N THR A 137 -12.85 6.01 10.59
CA THR A 137 -13.88 6.50 9.65
C THR A 137 -14.49 5.38 8.81
N CYS A 138 -13.71 4.34 8.52
CA CYS A 138 -14.15 3.23 7.68
C CYS A 138 -14.82 2.15 8.51
N ASN A 139 -15.92 1.60 8.00
CA ASN A 139 -16.62 0.47 8.59
C ASN A 139 -15.92 -0.86 8.28
N ILE A 140 -15.01 -0.87 7.30
CA ILE A 140 -14.18 -2.03 7.00
C ILE A 140 -12.95 -1.98 7.92
N PRO A 141 -12.69 -3.03 8.71
CA PRO A 141 -11.51 -3.08 9.57
C PRO A 141 -10.23 -3.04 8.73
N VAL A 142 -9.17 -2.44 9.31
CA VAL A 142 -7.83 -2.53 8.72
C VAL A 142 -7.37 -3.98 8.82
N ALA A 143 -6.98 -4.55 7.68
CA ALA A 143 -6.52 -5.94 7.62
C ALA A 143 -5.25 -6.13 8.46
N THR A 144 -5.18 -7.24 9.20
CA THR A 144 -4.00 -7.60 9.99
C THR A 144 -2.77 -7.89 9.12
N SER A 145 -2.97 -8.23 7.84
CA SER A 145 -1.93 -8.44 6.83
C SER A 145 -1.35 -7.14 6.24
N LEU A 146 -1.93 -5.96 6.57
CA LEU A 146 -1.46 -4.67 6.08
C LEU A 146 0.07 -4.48 6.14
N PRO A 147 0.77 -4.74 7.26
CA PRO A 147 2.23 -4.55 7.29
C PRO A 147 2.97 -5.41 6.28
N HIS A 148 2.50 -6.64 6.00
CA HIS A 148 3.10 -7.50 4.98
C HIS A 148 2.87 -6.95 3.56
N HIS A 149 1.68 -6.42 3.27
CA HIS A 149 1.42 -5.73 2.00
C HIS A 149 2.32 -4.51 1.81
N VAL A 150 2.48 -3.69 2.85
CA VAL A 150 3.39 -2.52 2.83
C VAL A 150 4.82 -2.98 2.54
N ALA A 151 5.28 -4.03 3.21
CA ALA A 151 6.64 -4.54 3.05
C ALA A 151 6.90 -5.07 1.64
N VAL A 152 5.99 -5.87 1.06
CA VAL A 152 6.13 -6.39 -0.31
C VAL A 152 6.12 -5.25 -1.34
N ILE A 153 5.19 -4.30 -1.23
CA ILE A 153 5.10 -3.17 -2.15
C ILE A 153 6.37 -2.31 -2.05
N ALA A 154 6.88 -2.04 -0.85
CA ALA A 154 8.11 -1.28 -0.65
C ALA A 154 9.35 -2.04 -1.19
N LEU A 155 9.41 -3.36 -1.03
CA LEU A 155 10.46 -4.21 -1.60
C LEU A 155 10.45 -4.16 -3.14
N ALA A 156 9.27 -4.14 -3.76
CA ALA A 156 9.14 -3.97 -5.20
C ALA A 156 9.70 -2.64 -5.72
N ARG A 157 9.75 -1.60 -4.89
CA ARG A 157 10.36 -0.31 -5.26
C ARG A 157 11.89 -0.34 -5.30
N VAL A 158 12.52 -1.45 -4.92
CA VAL A 158 13.98 -1.64 -4.98
C VAL A 158 14.39 -2.89 -5.75
N GLU A 159 13.58 -3.94 -5.76
CA GLU A 159 13.84 -5.22 -6.47
C GLU A 159 12.87 -5.53 -7.61
N GLY A 160 11.78 -4.77 -7.73
CA GLY A 160 10.72 -5.02 -8.70
C GLY A 160 10.96 -4.35 -10.05
N VAL A 161 9.91 -4.36 -10.87
CA VAL A 161 9.95 -3.89 -12.27
C VAL A 161 10.05 -2.36 -12.38
N SER A 162 9.64 -1.64 -11.33
CA SER A 162 9.64 -0.17 -11.31
C SER A 162 10.33 0.33 -10.04
N PRO A 163 11.67 0.34 -9.97
CA PRO A 163 12.36 0.87 -8.82
C PRO A 163 12.18 2.39 -8.68
N VAL A 164 12.32 2.93 -7.47
CA VAL A 164 12.42 4.39 -7.28
C VAL A 164 13.82 4.88 -7.60
N ASN A 165 13.92 6.09 -8.14
CA ASN A 165 15.19 6.71 -8.55
C ASN A 165 15.85 7.58 -7.46
N TYR A 166 15.17 7.82 -6.34
CA TYR A 166 15.67 8.70 -5.26
C TYR A 166 16.37 7.96 -4.12
N LEU A 167 16.50 6.63 -4.19
CA LEU A 167 17.21 5.82 -3.19
C LEU A 167 18.64 5.54 -3.68
N ASP A 168 19.61 5.87 -2.85
CA ASP A 168 20.99 5.38 -3.02
C ASP A 168 21.11 3.90 -2.61
N GLU A 169 22.28 3.30 -2.84
CA GLU A 169 22.51 1.88 -2.55
C GLU A 169 22.37 1.55 -1.06
N ALA A 170 22.76 2.48 -0.17
CA ALA A 170 22.63 2.27 1.27
C ALA A 170 21.14 2.25 1.69
N ALA A 171 20.33 3.16 1.15
CA ALA A 171 18.90 3.21 1.41
C ALA A 171 18.17 2.02 0.77
N LYS A 172 18.57 1.57 -0.43
CA LYS A 172 18.05 0.33 -1.03
C LYS A 172 18.32 -0.88 -0.14
N ALA A 173 19.56 -1.04 0.34
CA ALA A 173 19.93 -2.12 1.25
C ALA A 173 19.12 -2.10 2.55
N ARG A 174 18.86 -0.90 3.11
CA ARG A 174 17.96 -0.75 4.28
C ARG A 174 16.52 -1.17 3.96
N VAL A 175 15.96 -0.74 2.84
CA VAL A 175 14.61 -1.17 2.40
C VAL A 175 14.55 -2.69 2.26
N GLN A 176 15.52 -3.31 1.58
CA GLN A 176 15.58 -4.76 1.41
C GLN A 176 15.64 -5.49 2.75
N SER A 177 16.53 -5.07 3.65
CA SER A 177 16.69 -5.70 4.96
C SER A 177 15.40 -5.63 5.80
N VAL A 178 14.84 -4.43 5.96
CA VAL A 178 13.64 -4.21 6.77
C VAL A 178 12.43 -4.94 6.20
N THR A 179 12.19 -4.81 4.89
CA THR A 179 11.00 -5.40 4.27
C THR A 179 11.05 -6.93 4.22
N LYS A 180 12.21 -7.54 3.92
CA LYS A 180 12.33 -9.01 3.94
C LYS A 180 12.14 -9.57 5.35
N ALA A 181 12.70 -8.92 6.37
CA ALA A 181 12.47 -9.29 7.76
C ALA A 181 10.99 -9.17 8.15
N ALA A 182 10.31 -8.09 7.73
CA ALA A 182 8.89 -7.89 7.98
C ALA A 182 8.02 -8.96 7.28
N ILE A 183 8.30 -9.30 6.02
CA ILE A 183 7.56 -10.33 5.29
C ILE A 183 7.70 -11.70 5.97
N ALA A 184 8.90 -12.02 6.48
CA ALA A 184 9.16 -13.27 7.18
C ALA A 184 8.56 -13.32 8.59
N ASN A 185 8.31 -12.17 9.23
CA ASN A 185 7.81 -12.09 10.59
C ASN A 185 6.27 -12.13 10.63
N PRO A 186 5.63 -13.18 11.17
CA PRO A 186 4.17 -13.24 11.29
C PRO A 186 3.60 -12.20 12.26
N ASP A 187 4.40 -11.74 13.24
CA ASP A 187 3.96 -10.86 14.32
C ASP A 187 4.29 -9.38 14.07
N ILE A 188 4.73 -9.02 12.85
CA ILE A 188 5.05 -7.64 12.51
C ILE A 188 3.79 -6.77 12.60
N THR A 189 3.92 -5.61 13.23
CA THR A 189 2.87 -4.59 13.29
C THR A 189 3.11 -3.49 12.25
N PHE A 190 2.07 -2.73 11.93
CA PHE A 190 2.20 -1.58 11.03
C PHE A 190 3.20 -0.55 11.57
N GLU A 191 3.12 -0.22 12.86
CA GLU A 191 4.03 0.69 13.54
C GLU A 191 5.46 0.14 13.58
N GLY A 192 5.61 -1.19 13.67
CA GLY A 192 6.91 -1.87 13.69
C GLY A 192 7.70 -1.70 12.39
N LEU A 193 7.05 -1.39 11.26
CA LEU A 193 7.73 -1.03 10.01
C LEU A 193 8.46 0.31 10.10
N PHE A 194 8.03 1.18 11.02
CA PHE A 194 8.56 2.53 11.23
C PHE A 194 9.27 2.65 12.58
N ALA A 195 9.95 1.57 13.00
CA ALA A 195 10.79 1.54 14.21
C ALA A 195 12.20 2.13 13.96
#